data_AF-A0A812I0P8-F1
#
_entry.id   AF-A0A812I0P8-F1
#
_cell.length_a   1.000
_cell.length_b   1.000
_cell.length_c   1.000
_cell.angle_alpha   90.00
_cell.angle_beta   90.00
_cell.angle_gamma   90.00
#
_symmetry.space_group_name_H-M   'P 1'
#
loop_
_entity.id
_entity.type
_entity.pdbx_description
1 polymer ?
#
loop_
_entity_poly.entity_id
_entity_poly.type
_entity_poly.pdbx_seq_one_letter_code
_entity_poly.pdbx_strand_id
1 'polypeptide(L)'
;MGSLSLPDEKEDDGLGDEPPKAELTDEEKKKYFRNRQGIPDLAPTTLRKFLQQFSLPEKSEGWDEIKFAWDQAHSSRDYLRKWIVEAKRTTLIEDPQPSQTFTTKHLAWQKQHMDYQSKQNLWKAKPKKDEDAASIAAKANLDIFAVEDVNDIGEGEPLYAHFEPVDWALLQLRYELHLLQESFKRDVDDEDRKLIPEPHLSYYYSKYFRKQLSPGVFGQKNNTELISHIKDVVTISGDPPLLLSQLAEDAEVDSADIFVKFSEEARRDRKRRQEAGDETSTLKYTAPATANTPPPPRPAATPNAGWQPAPRNPTPRPPMPMGKGWQGDGGKGLDFCSCCKSSVIAYKH
;
A
#
# COMPACT_ATOMS: atom_id res chain seq x y z
N MET A 1 41.55 -90.23 -9.91
CA MET A 1 40.49 -90.77 -9.01
C MET A 1 40.47 -89.86 -7.79
N GLY A 2 39.40 -89.21 -7.35
CA GLY A 2 38.00 -89.23 -7.78
C GLY A 2 37.41 -87.82 -7.68
N SER A 3 36.38 -87.62 -8.49
CA SER A 3 35.60 -86.40 -8.71
C SER A 3 34.87 -85.91 -7.46
N LEU A 4 35.11 -84.64 -7.09
CA LEU A 4 34.19 -83.86 -6.26
C LEU A 4 33.11 -83.26 -7.17
N SER A 5 31.92 -83.85 -7.09
CA SER A 5 30.68 -83.41 -7.73
C SER A 5 30.14 -82.17 -7.01
N LEU A 6 30.04 -81.05 -7.72
CA LEU A 6 29.31 -79.84 -7.34
C LEU A 6 27.79 -80.13 -7.25
N PRO A 7 27.07 -79.61 -6.24
CA PRO A 7 25.62 -79.63 -6.24
C PRO A 7 25.04 -78.51 -7.13
N ASP A 8 23.97 -78.83 -7.85
CA ASP A 8 23.13 -77.90 -8.63
C ASP A 8 22.64 -76.72 -7.78
N GLU A 9 23.06 -75.50 -8.15
CA GLU A 9 22.37 -74.28 -7.71
C GLU A 9 21.24 -73.98 -8.71
N LYS A 10 20.01 -74.06 -8.20
CA LYS A 10 18.78 -73.68 -8.90
C LYS A 10 18.77 -72.17 -9.16
N GLU A 11 18.38 -71.81 -10.37
CA GLU A 11 17.95 -70.46 -10.73
C GLU A 11 16.84 -70.01 -9.76
N ASP A 12 17.12 -68.95 -8.99
CA ASP A 12 16.14 -68.22 -8.20
C ASP A 12 15.68 -67.02 -9.01
N ASP A 13 14.61 -67.23 -9.79
CA ASP A 13 13.92 -66.22 -10.58
C ASP A 13 13.08 -65.32 -9.65
N GLY A 14 13.73 -64.64 -8.72
CA GLY A 14 13.12 -63.77 -7.72
C GLY A 14 12.92 -62.33 -8.20
N LEU A 15 12.35 -62.11 -9.39
CA LEU A 15 11.85 -60.79 -9.80
C LEU A 15 10.47 -60.56 -9.17
N GLY A 16 10.48 -60.25 -7.87
CA GLY A 16 9.31 -59.81 -7.12
C GLY A 16 8.78 -58.47 -7.64
N ASP A 17 7.50 -58.50 -8.02
CA ASP A 17 6.54 -57.43 -8.24
C ASP A 17 7.01 -56.14 -8.96
N GLU A 18 6.39 -55.90 -10.13
CA GLU A 18 6.44 -54.60 -10.81
C GLU A 18 6.20 -53.46 -9.81
N PRO A 19 7.03 -52.40 -9.81
CA PRO A 19 6.85 -51.30 -8.88
C PRO A 19 5.44 -50.74 -9.03
N PRO A 20 4.72 -50.47 -7.93
CA PRO A 20 3.34 -50.05 -7.98
C PRO A 20 3.20 -48.83 -8.89
N LYS A 21 2.39 -48.98 -9.93
CA LYS A 21 2.07 -47.93 -10.89
C LYS A 21 1.38 -46.81 -10.11
N ALA A 22 2.08 -45.70 -9.90
CA ALA A 22 1.54 -44.57 -9.17
C ALA A 22 0.36 -43.96 -9.96
N GLU A 23 -0.86 -44.36 -9.61
CA GLU A 23 -2.08 -43.78 -10.16
C GLU A 23 -2.34 -42.44 -9.45
N LEU A 24 -2.09 -41.34 -10.16
CA LEU A 24 -2.41 -40.00 -9.68
C LEU A 24 -3.92 -39.89 -9.45
N THR A 25 -4.29 -39.46 -8.25
CA THR A 25 -5.69 -39.14 -7.92
C THR A 25 -6.20 -37.98 -8.79
N ASP A 26 -7.51 -37.85 -8.96
CA ASP A 26 -8.10 -36.77 -9.77
C ASP A 26 -7.77 -35.36 -9.23
N GLU A 27 -7.45 -35.25 -7.94
CA GLU A 27 -6.96 -34.02 -7.32
C GLU A 27 -5.49 -33.74 -7.66
N GLU A 28 -4.66 -34.77 -7.77
CA GLU A 28 -3.25 -34.65 -8.15
C GLU A 28 -3.07 -34.37 -9.65
N LYS A 29 -3.94 -34.93 -10.50
CA LYS A 29 -3.97 -34.60 -11.94
C LYS A 29 -4.28 -33.12 -12.21
N LYS A 30 -4.95 -32.44 -11.28
CA LYS A 30 -5.22 -30.99 -11.36
C LYS A 30 -4.03 -30.13 -10.87
N LYS A 31 -3.03 -30.73 -10.22
CA LYS A 31 -1.83 -30.03 -9.74
C LYS A 31 -0.76 -30.04 -10.81
N TYR A 32 -0.71 -28.96 -11.59
CA TYR A 32 0.33 -28.74 -12.61
C TYR A 32 1.71 -28.46 -12.02
N PHE A 33 1.78 -27.99 -10.78
CA PHE A 33 3.03 -27.56 -10.15
C PHE A 33 3.25 -28.25 -8.82
N ARG A 34 4.52 -28.49 -8.52
CA ARG A 34 4.95 -28.88 -7.19
C ARG A 34 4.76 -27.69 -6.24
N ASN A 35 3.85 -27.82 -5.27
CA ASN A 35 3.68 -26.81 -4.23
C ASN A 35 4.93 -26.81 -3.31
N ARG A 36 5.87 -25.88 -3.53
CA ARG A 36 6.96 -25.62 -2.59
C ARG A 36 6.42 -24.78 -1.45
N GLN A 37 6.00 -25.44 -0.38
CA GLN A 37 5.52 -24.75 0.82
C GLN A 37 6.65 -23.86 1.39
N GLY A 38 6.43 -22.55 1.39
CA GLY A 38 7.24 -21.57 2.11
C GLY A 38 8.48 -21.03 1.39
N ILE A 39 8.81 -21.47 0.18
CA ILE A 39 9.97 -20.97 -0.57
C ILE A 39 9.50 -20.44 -1.95
N PRO A 40 9.38 -19.11 -2.12
CA PRO A 40 9.04 -18.54 -3.42
C PRO A 40 10.21 -18.67 -4.40
N ASP A 41 9.91 -18.85 -5.70
CA ASP A 41 10.92 -19.01 -6.76
C ASP A 41 11.78 -17.75 -6.96
N LEU A 42 11.19 -16.58 -6.70
CA LEU A 42 11.84 -15.29 -6.78
C LEU A 42 11.71 -14.57 -5.44
N ALA A 43 12.74 -13.82 -5.07
CA ALA A 43 12.63 -12.85 -3.99
C ALA A 43 11.45 -11.90 -4.30
N PRO A 44 10.61 -11.54 -3.32
CA PRO A 44 9.44 -10.68 -3.55
C PRO A 44 9.78 -9.35 -4.23
N THR A 45 10.94 -8.78 -3.94
CA THR A 45 11.46 -7.55 -4.57
C THR A 45 11.76 -7.77 -6.06
N THR A 46 12.43 -8.87 -6.42
CA THR A 46 12.70 -9.25 -7.81
C THR A 46 11.40 -9.48 -8.57
N LEU A 47 10.45 -10.20 -7.98
CA LEU A 47 9.15 -10.45 -8.59
C LEU A 47 8.42 -9.13 -8.89
N ARG A 48 8.34 -8.21 -7.91
CA ARG A 48 7.70 -6.89 -8.07
C ARG A 48 8.32 -6.07 -9.21
N LYS A 49 9.66 -6.06 -9.29
CA LYS A 49 10.41 -5.29 -10.27
C LYS A 49 10.19 -5.74 -11.71
N PHE A 50 10.07 -7.06 -11.92
CA PHE A 50 10.01 -7.64 -13.26
C PHE A 50 8.62 -8.13 -13.65
N LEU A 51 7.60 -8.03 -12.78
CA LEU A 51 6.27 -8.59 -13.01
C LEU A 51 5.64 -8.16 -14.35
N GLN A 52 5.82 -6.90 -14.74
CA GLN A 52 5.29 -6.37 -16.01
C GLN A 52 6.03 -6.88 -17.26
N GLN A 53 7.23 -7.44 -17.09
CA GLN A 53 8.06 -7.94 -18.18
C GLN A 53 7.82 -9.44 -18.48
N PHE A 54 6.91 -10.09 -17.75
CA PHE A 54 6.64 -11.50 -17.93
C PHE A 54 5.79 -11.68 -19.19
N SER A 55 6.36 -12.34 -20.20
CA SER A 55 5.69 -12.71 -21.44
C SER A 55 5.92 -14.18 -21.75
N LEU A 56 5.14 -14.71 -22.68
CA LEU A 56 5.42 -16.01 -23.29
C LEU A 56 6.16 -15.80 -24.61
N PRO A 57 7.09 -16.71 -24.97
CA PRO A 57 7.78 -16.64 -26.25
C PRO A 57 6.83 -16.52 -27.43
N GLU A 58 7.21 -15.69 -28.40
CA GLU A 58 6.47 -15.48 -29.64
C GLU A 58 7.29 -15.87 -30.86
N LYS A 59 6.65 -16.38 -31.92
CA LYS A 59 7.38 -16.75 -33.16
C LYS A 59 8.11 -15.55 -33.80
N SER A 60 7.61 -14.34 -33.57
CA SER A 60 8.21 -13.07 -33.99
C SER A 60 9.61 -12.85 -33.39
N GLU A 61 9.94 -13.48 -32.27
CA GLU A 61 11.25 -13.40 -31.60
C GLU A 61 12.32 -14.26 -32.28
N GLY A 62 11.94 -15.05 -33.30
CA GLY A 62 12.84 -15.89 -34.08
C GLY A 62 13.13 -17.26 -33.45
N TRP A 63 12.15 -17.84 -32.75
CA TRP A 63 12.21 -19.22 -32.27
C TRP A 63 11.75 -20.20 -33.34
N ASP A 64 12.50 -21.29 -33.53
CA ASP A 64 12.19 -22.33 -34.53
C ASP A 64 10.96 -23.14 -34.13
N GLU A 65 10.85 -23.48 -32.84
CA GLU A 65 9.74 -24.24 -32.28
C GLU A 65 9.43 -23.78 -30.84
N ILE A 66 8.13 -23.65 -30.55
CA ILE A 66 7.61 -23.24 -29.24
C ILE A 66 6.71 -24.36 -28.72
N LYS A 67 7.19 -25.11 -27.71
CA LYS A 67 6.44 -26.22 -27.10
C LYS A 67 5.84 -25.80 -25.76
N PHE A 68 4.52 -25.94 -25.62
CA PHE A 68 3.83 -25.75 -24.35
C PHE A 68 3.68 -27.11 -23.65
N ALA A 69 4.50 -27.36 -22.62
CA ALA A 69 4.60 -28.68 -22.00
C ALA A 69 3.41 -29.07 -21.11
N TRP A 70 2.65 -28.09 -20.62
CA TRP A 70 1.63 -28.30 -19.58
C TRP A 70 0.19 -28.12 -20.08
N ASP A 71 -0.03 -27.27 -21.07
CA ASP A 71 -1.35 -26.96 -21.61
C ASP A 71 -1.23 -26.40 -23.03
N GLN A 72 -2.35 -26.15 -23.70
CA GLN A 72 -2.41 -25.53 -25.02
C GLN A 72 -2.01 -24.06 -24.96
N ALA A 73 -1.46 -23.55 -26.07
CA ALA A 73 -0.92 -22.19 -26.19
C ALA A 73 -1.89 -21.09 -25.73
N HIS A 74 -3.19 -21.24 -26.01
CA HIS A 74 -4.22 -20.29 -25.59
C HIS A 74 -4.41 -20.31 -24.07
N SER A 75 -4.60 -21.48 -23.47
CA SER A 75 -4.79 -21.66 -22.02
C SER A 75 -3.58 -21.19 -21.21
N SER A 76 -2.36 -21.45 -21.70
CA SER A 76 -1.12 -20.96 -21.08
C SER A 76 -1.02 -19.44 -21.10
N ARG A 77 -1.40 -18.79 -22.22
CA ARG A 77 -1.45 -17.31 -22.31
C ARG A 77 -2.47 -16.73 -21.35
N ASP A 78 -3.68 -17.29 -21.32
CA ASP A 78 -4.74 -16.83 -20.43
C ASP A 78 -4.37 -17.00 -18.96
N TYR A 79 -3.71 -18.11 -18.61
CA TYR A 79 -3.23 -18.28 -17.25
C TYR A 79 -2.18 -17.26 -16.88
N LEU A 80 -1.16 -17.05 -17.71
CA LEU A 80 -0.11 -16.08 -17.40
C LEU A 80 -0.73 -14.69 -17.22
N ARG A 81 -1.64 -14.29 -18.11
CA ARG A 81 -2.37 -13.03 -18.00
C ARG A 81 -3.14 -12.93 -16.68
N LYS A 82 -3.92 -13.95 -16.33
CA LYS A 82 -4.68 -13.99 -15.06
C LYS A 82 -3.76 -13.90 -13.84
N TRP A 83 -2.65 -14.64 -13.85
CA TRP A 83 -1.67 -14.62 -12.77
C TRP A 83 -0.96 -13.26 -12.67
N ILE A 84 -0.58 -12.63 -13.79
CA ILE A 84 -0.01 -11.27 -13.79
C ILE A 84 -1.00 -10.28 -13.19
N VAL A 85 -2.27 -10.32 -13.58
CA VAL A 85 -3.31 -9.42 -13.05
C VAL A 85 -3.49 -9.63 -11.53
N GLU A 86 -3.58 -10.88 -11.07
CA GLU A 86 -3.71 -11.21 -9.65
C GLU A 86 -2.47 -10.79 -8.85
N ALA A 87 -1.28 -11.03 -9.39
CA ALA A 87 -0.02 -10.58 -8.81
C ALA A 87 0.07 -9.06 -8.78
N LYS A 88 -0.35 -8.34 -9.84
CA LYS A 88 -0.39 -6.85 -9.87
C LYS A 88 -1.29 -6.29 -8.77
N ARG A 89 -2.40 -6.96 -8.46
CA ARG A 89 -3.35 -6.55 -7.39
C ARG A 89 -2.77 -6.74 -5.99
N THR A 90 -1.87 -7.70 -5.80
CA THR A 90 -1.32 -8.09 -4.48
C THR A 90 0.11 -7.61 -4.25
N THR A 91 0.81 -7.18 -5.29
CA THR A 91 2.19 -6.67 -5.21
C THR A 91 2.22 -5.15 -5.12
N LEU A 92 3.20 -4.60 -4.41
CA LEU A 92 3.42 -3.17 -4.26
C LEU A 92 4.33 -2.65 -5.40
N ILE A 93 4.03 -1.47 -5.95
CA ILE A 93 4.95 -0.76 -6.86
C ILE A 93 5.97 -0.02 -6.01
N GLU A 94 7.25 -0.30 -6.22
CA GLU A 94 8.33 0.24 -5.39
C GLU A 94 8.68 1.70 -5.73
N ASP A 95 8.44 2.16 -6.96
CA ASP A 95 8.85 3.50 -7.40
C ASP A 95 7.82 4.30 -8.20
N PRO A 96 6.56 4.45 -7.74
CA PRO A 96 5.76 5.55 -8.25
C PRO A 96 6.39 6.86 -7.77
N GLN A 97 6.76 7.73 -8.70
CA GLN A 97 7.26 9.07 -8.39
C GLN A 97 6.11 10.06 -8.58
N PRO A 98 5.84 10.94 -7.60
CA PRO A 98 4.80 11.95 -7.75
C PRO A 98 5.11 12.82 -8.97
N SER A 99 4.16 12.95 -9.87
CA SER A 99 4.32 13.82 -11.04
C SER A 99 4.42 15.30 -10.67
N GLN A 100 4.86 16.10 -11.65
CA GLN A 100 4.84 17.55 -11.53
C GLN A 100 3.42 18.08 -11.24
N THR A 101 2.39 17.46 -11.85
CA THR A 101 0.98 17.80 -11.62
C THR A 101 0.58 17.61 -10.15
N PHE A 102 0.94 16.47 -9.54
CA PHE A 102 0.73 16.24 -8.11
C PHE A 102 1.38 17.33 -7.27
N THR A 103 2.66 17.62 -7.53
CA THR A 103 3.43 18.59 -6.74
C THR A 103 2.81 19.98 -6.82
N THR A 104 2.41 20.42 -8.01
CA THR A 104 1.74 21.71 -8.22
C THR A 104 0.39 21.76 -7.49
N LYS A 105 -0.47 20.75 -7.65
CA LYS A 105 -1.78 20.67 -6.98
C LYS A 105 -1.65 20.63 -5.46
N HIS A 106 -0.67 19.88 -4.92
CA HIS A 106 -0.43 19.79 -3.48
C HIS A 106 0.05 21.13 -2.90
N LEU A 107 0.96 21.83 -3.58
CA LEU A 107 1.44 23.15 -3.15
C LEU A 107 0.35 24.23 -3.23
N ALA A 108 -0.49 24.20 -4.27
CA ALA A 108 -1.65 25.08 -4.39
C ALA A 108 -2.61 24.87 -3.21
N TRP A 109 -2.92 23.61 -2.90
CA TRP A 109 -3.74 23.26 -1.76
C TRP A 109 -3.15 23.70 -0.43
N GLN A 110 -1.85 23.49 -0.19
CA GLN A 110 -1.22 23.94 1.06
C GLN A 110 -1.42 25.44 1.29
N LYS A 111 -1.29 26.25 0.24
CA LYS A 111 -1.53 27.70 0.32
C LYS A 111 -3.00 28.00 0.61
N GLN A 112 -3.91 27.34 -0.11
CA GLN A 112 -5.35 27.54 0.06
C GLN A 112 -5.86 27.11 1.44
N HIS A 113 -5.37 25.98 1.96
CA HIS A 113 -5.69 25.50 3.30
C HIS A 113 -5.22 26.49 4.39
N MET A 114 -4.01 27.05 4.26
CA MET A 114 -3.52 28.09 5.15
C MET A 114 -4.32 29.41 5.04
N ASP A 115 -4.74 29.77 3.83
CA ASP A 115 -5.60 30.94 3.59
C ASP A 115 -6.97 30.77 4.27
N TYR A 116 -7.61 29.61 4.14
CA TYR A 116 -8.86 29.32 4.84
C TYR A 116 -8.70 29.39 6.36
N GLN A 117 -7.65 28.79 6.93
CA GLN A 117 -7.36 28.91 8.36
C GLN A 117 -7.14 30.37 8.80
N SER A 118 -6.45 31.17 7.98
CA SER A 118 -6.23 32.59 8.23
C SER A 118 -7.54 33.38 8.22
N LYS A 119 -8.40 33.16 7.21
CA LYS A 119 -9.75 33.75 7.13
C LYS A 119 -10.61 33.37 8.32
N GLN A 120 -10.55 32.10 8.77
CA GLN A 120 -11.26 31.67 9.97
C GLN A 120 -10.78 32.44 11.21
N ASN A 121 -9.47 32.59 11.38
CA ASN A 121 -8.89 33.34 12.50
C ASN A 121 -9.27 34.83 12.45
N LEU A 122 -9.27 35.44 11.27
CA LEU A 122 -9.71 36.82 11.07
C LEU A 122 -11.19 36.99 11.42
N TRP A 123 -12.04 36.04 11.05
CA TRP A 123 -13.45 36.04 11.44
C TRP A 123 -13.62 35.87 12.96
N LYS A 124 -12.91 34.93 13.58
CA LYS A 124 -12.93 34.70 15.04
C LYS A 124 -12.43 35.92 15.85
N ALA A 125 -11.59 36.76 15.24
CA ALA A 125 -11.08 37.99 15.86
C ALA A 125 -12.05 39.17 15.78
N LYS A 126 -13.07 39.12 14.90
CA LYS A 126 -14.12 40.14 14.85
C LYS A 126 -14.94 40.08 16.16
N PRO A 127 -15.45 41.22 16.67
CA PRO A 127 -16.33 41.21 17.83
C PRO A 127 -17.56 40.36 17.51
N LYS A 128 -17.94 39.46 18.43
CA LYS A 128 -19.16 38.67 18.30
C LYS A 128 -20.35 39.62 18.21
N LYS A 129 -20.98 39.65 17.05
CA LYS A 129 -22.27 40.29 16.85
C LYS A 129 -23.33 39.36 17.44
N ASP A 130 -24.25 39.89 18.22
CA ASP A 130 -25.37 39.09 18.70
C ASP A 130 -26.22 38.68 17.50
N GLU A 131 -26.24 37.39 17.22
CA GLU A 131 -27.08 36.81 16.19
C GLU A 131 -28.47 36.55 16.77
N ASP A 132 -29.49 37.04 16.10
CA ASP A 132 -30.86 36.77 16.46
C ASP A 132 -31.26 35.33 16.07
N ALA A 133 -32.29 34.81 16.72
CA ALA A 133 -32.73 33.43 16.51
C ALA A 133 -33.10 33.12 15.05
N ALA A 134 -33.56 34.12 14.28
CA ALA A 134 -33.88 33.96 12.87
C ALA A 134 -32.62 33.73 12.01
N SER A 135 -31.55 34.50 12.25
CA SER A 135 -30.26 34.31 11.58
C SER A 135 -29.66 32.93 11.88
N ILE A 136 -29.68 32.50 13.15
CA ILE A 136 -29.20 31.17 13.56
C ILE A 136 -29.97 30.06 12.87
N ALA A 137 -31.31 30.15 12.83
CA ALA A 137 -32.16 29.17 12.18
C ALA A 137 -31.95 29.13 10.65
N ALA A 138 -31.74 30.29 10.02
CA ALA A 138 -31.42 30.36 8.60
C ALA A 138 -30.10 29.67 8.27
N LYS A 139 -29.05 29.90 9.07
CA LYS A 139 -27.73 29.26 8.89
C LYS A 139 -27.77 27.75 9.11
N ALA A 140 -28.54 27.29 10.09
CA ALA A 140 -28.71 25.86 10.37
C ALA A 140 -29.40 25.11 9.22
N ASN A 141 -30.35 25.77 8.54
CA ASN A 141 -31.09 25.22 7.41
C ASN A 141 -30.47 25.54 6.04
N LEU A 142 -29.32 26.22 6.01
CA LEU A 142 -28.61 26.55 4.77
C LEU A 142 -28.21 25.27 4.04
N ASP A 143 -28.57 25.17 2.76
CA ASP A 143 -28.07 24.14 1.86
C ASP A 143 -26.60 24.41 1.53
N ILE A 144 -25.73 23.58 2.09
CA ILE A 144 -24.27 23.69 2.00
C ILE A 144 -23.77 23.52 0.57
N PHE A 145 -24.43 22.70 -0.23
CA PHE A 145 -23.99 22.40 -1.58
C PHE A 145 -24.36 23.50 -2.58
N ALA A 146 -25.43 24.25 -2.30
CA ALA A 146 -25.87 25.40 -3.08
C ALA A 146 -25.03 26.68 -2.83
N VAL A 147 -24.16 26.69 -1.80
CA VAL A 147 -23.28 27.84 -1.52
C VAL A 147 -22.29 28.03 -2.67
N GLU A 148 -22.29 29.21 -3.29
CA GLU A 148 -21.37 29.54 -4.39
C GLU A 148 -19.97 29.92 -3.89
N ASP A 149 -19.86 30.78 -2.87
CA ASP A 149 -18.58 31.17 -2.25
C ASP A 149 -18.47 30.62 -0.82
N VAL A 150 -17.55 29.69 -0.61
CA VAL A 150 -17.29 29.11 0.71
C VAL A 150 -16.62 30.07 1.70
N ASN A 151 -16.08 31.19 1.21
CA ASN A 151 -15.40 32.20 2.04
C ASN A 151 -16.36 33.23 2.64
N ASP A 152 -17.58 33.36 2.11
CA ASP A 152 -18.59 34.28 2.60
C ASP A 152 -20.01 33.74 2.35
N ILE A 153 -20.63 33.19 3.39
CA ILE A 153 -22.02 32.73 3.39
C ILE A 153 -23.00 33.84 3.82
N GLY A 154 -22.51 35.07 3.99
CA GLY A 154 -23.26 36.21 4.50
C GLY A 154 -22.53 36.89 5.67
N GLU A 155 -22.61 38.22 5.71
CA GLU A 155 -21.97 39.07 6.75
C GLU A 155 -20.44 38.84 6.91
N GLY A 156 -19.77 38.28 5.90
CA GLY A 156 -18.33 37.99 5.95
C GLY A 156 -17.98 36.80 6.84
N GLU A 157 -18.91 35.87 7.05
CA GLU A 157 -18.71 34.59 7.70
C GLU A 157 -18.35 33.51 6.66
N PRO A 158 -17.21 32.81 6.78
CA PRO A 158 -16.92 31.69 5.91
C PRO A 158 -17.69 30.43 6.32
N LEU A 159 -17.95 29.52 5.37
CA LEU A 159 -18.63 28.24 5.62
C LEU A 159 -17.92 27.39 6.70
N TYR A 160 -16.59 27.52 6.78
CA TYR A 160 -15.73 26.86 7.76
C TYR A 160 -15.50 27.68 9.04
N ALA A 161 -16.30 28.72 9.31
CA ALA A 161 -16.16 29.59 10.49
C ALA A 161 -16.07 28.80 11.81
N HIS A 162 -16.86 27.74 11.94
CA HIS A 162 -16.96 26.91 13.13
C HIS A 162 -16.09 25.64 13.11
N PHE A 163 -15.15 25.50 12.17
CA PHE A 163 -14.25 24.36 12.15
C PHE A 163 -13.38 24.29 13.40
N GLU A 164 -13.31 23.10 13.97
CA GLU A 164 -12.38 22.73 15.03
C GLU A 164 -11.09 22.14 14.44
N PRO A 165 -10.02 21.95 15.24
CA PRO A 165 -8.78 21.34 14.75
C PRO A 165 -8.98 19.97 14.07
N VAL A 166 -9.96 19.19 14.54
CA VAL A 166 -10.32 17.91 13.94
C VAL A 166 -10.97 18.07 12.56
N ASP A 167 -11.79 19.11 12.36
CA ASP A 167 -12.41 19.41 11.06
C ASP A 167 -11.36 19.79 10.03
N TRP A 168 -10.39 20.62 10.41
CA TRP A 168 -9.24 20.95 9.56
C TRP A 168 -8.43 19.72 9.20
N ALA A 169 -8.17 18.83 10.16
CA ALA A 169 -7.44 17.60 9.90
C ALA A 169 -8.20 16.66 8.95
N LEU A 170 -9.52 16.55 9.09
CA LEU A 170 -10.36 15.75 8.18
C LEU A 170 -10.47 16.38 6.80
N LEU A 171 -10.57 17.71 6.70
CA LEU A 171 -10.53 18.45 5.43
C LEU A 171 -9.23 18.17 4.68
N GLN A 172 -8.09 18.29 5.37
CA GLN A 172 -6.78 17.96 4.82
C GLN A 172 -6.73 16.51 4.32
N LEU A 173 -7.22 15.56 5.13
CA LEU A 173 -7.21 14.14 4.77
C LEU A 173 -8.09 13.84 3.54
N ARG A 174 -9.27 14.46 3.44
CA ARG A 174 -10.16 14.37 2.28
C ARG A 174 -9.44 14.75 0.99
N TYR A 175 -8.87 15.96 0.97
CA TYR A 175 -8.17 16.44 -0.23
C TYR A 175 -6.96 15.58 -0.58
N GLU A 176 -6.16 15.19 0.41
CA GLU A 176 -4.96 14.38 0.17
C GLU A 176 -5.26 13.00 -0.40
N LEU A 177 -6.29 12.32 0.10
CA LEU A 177 -6.65 11.00 -0.43
C LEU A 177 -7.26 11.09 -1.83
N HIS A 178 -8.04 12.14 -2.12
CA HIS A 178 -8.51 12.43 -3.47
C HIS A 178 -7.33 12.67 -4.43
N LEU A 179 -6.42 13.58 -4.07
CA LEU A 179 -5.26 13.91 -4.89
C LEU A 179 -4.34 12.69 -5.10
N LEU A 180 -4.18 11.85 -4.07
CA LEU A 180 -3.41 10.61 -4.16
C LEU A 180 -4.01 9.65 -5.18
N GLN A 181 -5.33 9.46 -5.19
CA GLN A 181 -5.99 8.58 -6.15
C GLN A 181 -5.85 9.11 -7.58
N GLU A 182 -6.11 10.40 -7.79
CA GLU A 182 -5.99 11.03 -9.11
C GLU A 182 -4.56 10.93 -9.64
N SER A 183 -3.58 11.24 -8.79
CA SER A 183 -2.17 11.22 -9.17
C SER A 183 -1.65 9.80 -9.36
N PHE A 184 -2.08 8.84 -8.53
CA PHE A 184 -1.70 7.43 -8.69
C PHE A 184 -2.18 6.86 -10.02
N LYS A 185 -3.44 7.14 -10.41
CA LYS A 185 -3.98 6.74 -11.72
C LYS A 185 -3.10 7.25 -12.87
N ARG A 186 -2.64 8.51 -12.77
CA ARG A 186 -1.82 9.17 -13.79
C ARG A 186 -0.36 8.70 -13.80
N ASP A 187 0.23 8.51 -12.63
CA ASP A 187 1.66 8.22 -12.48
C ASP A 187 1.98 6.74 -12.73
N VAL A 188 1.04 5.83 -12.49
CA VAL A 188 1.23 4.38 -12.70
C VAL A 188 1.00 3.97 -14.15
N ASP A 189 0.13 4.68 -14.89
CA ASP A 189 -0.15 4.48 -16.31
C ASP A 189 -0.34 2.99 -16.72
N ASP A 190 -1.00 2.21 -15.86
CA ASP A 190 -1.30 0.79 -16.06
C ASP A 190 -2.81 0.58 -15.96
N GLU A 191 -3.44 0.15 -17.05
CA GLU A 191 -4.90 -0.02 -17.12
C GLU A 191 -5.42 -1.07 -16.13
N ASP A 192 -4.60 -2.07 -15.78
CA ASP A 192 -4.95 -3.10 -14.82
C ASP A 192 -4.79 -2.63 -13.37
N ARG A 193 -4.20 -1.43 -13.15
CA ARG A 193 -3.81 -0.94 -11.83
C ARG A 193 -4.16 0.54 -11.62
N LYS A 194 -5.44 0.85 -11.80
CA LYS A 194 -5.99 2.20 -11.58
C LYS A 194 -6.29 2.53 -10.12
N LEU A 195 -6.39 1.53 -9.25
CA LEU A 195 -6.84 1.70 -7.86
C LEU A 195 -5.78 1.24 -6.86
N ILE A 196 -5.77 1.88 -5.70
CA ILE A 196 -4.83 1.57 -4.61
C ILE A 196 -5.41 0.45 -3.74
N PRO A 197 -4.72 -0.68 -3.54
CA PRO A 197 -5.10 -1.66 -2.53
C PRO A 197 -4.94 -1.10 -1.11
N GLU A 198 -5.90 -1.40 -0.23
CA GLU A 198 -5.90 -0.92 1.16
C GLU A 198 -4.59 -1.24 1.92
N PRO A 199 -3.97 -2.43 1.80
CA PRO A 199 -2.71 -2.75 2.48
C PRO A 199 -1.53 -1.87 2.03
N HIS A 200 -1.62 -1.28 0.84
CA HIS A 200 -0.56 -0.45 0.26
C HIS A 200 -0.82 1.05 0.44
N LEU A 201 -1.97 1.44 1.00
CA LEU A 201 -2.36 2.84 1.16
C LEU A 201 -1.33 3.64 1.95
N SER A 202 -0.92 3.16 3.12
CA SER A 202 0.04 3.86 3.99
C SER A 202 1.41 4.05 3.31
N TYR A 203 1.81 3.09 2.47
CA TYR A 203 3.04 3.18 1.70
C TYR A 203 2.96 4.30 0.64
N TYR A 204 1.91 4.30 -0.18
CA TYR A 204 1.75 5.32 -1.22
C TYR A 204 1.56 6.71 -0.63
N TYR A 205 0.78 6.83 0.44
CA TYR A 205 0.62 8.09 1.17
C TYR A 205 1.99 8.64 1.64
N SER A 206 2.83 7.77 2.19
CA SER A 206 4.20 8.14 2.62
C SER A 206 5.10 8.54 1.46
N LYS A 207 5.00 7.85 0.31
CA LYS A 207 5.79 8.15 -0.88
C LYS A 207 5.43 9.51 -1.48
N TYR A 208 4.14 9.80 -1.61
CA TYR A 208 3.63 11.03 -2.24
C TYR A 208 3.76 12.25 -1.32
N PHE A 209 3.30 12.15 -0.07
CA PHE A 209 3.24 13.28 0.85
C PHE A 209 4.47 13.41 1.76
N ARG A 210 5.39 12.44 1.73
CA ARG A 210 6.57 12.37 2.62
C ARG A 210 6.20 12.44 4.11
N LYS A 211 5.01 11.91 4.46
CA LYS A 211 4.49 11.84 5.82
C LYS A 211 3.68 10.56 6.02
N GLN A 212 3.61 10.07 7.25
CA GLN A 212 2.88 8.85 7.58
C GLN A 212 1.38 9.12 7.73
N LEU A 213 0.56 8.18 7.27
CA LEU A 213 -0.88 8.14 7.57
C LEU A 213 -1.05 7.55 8.98
N SER A 214 -1.59 8.33 9.91
CA SER A 214 -1.68 7.95 11.32
C SER A 214 -3.14 7.93 11.82
N PRO A 215 -3.85 6.79 11.71
CA PRO A 215 -5.22 6.64 12.26
C PRO A 215 -5.33 7.01 13.74
N GLY A 216 -4.27 6.77 14.52
CA GLY A 216 -4.23 7.10 15.95
C GLY A 216 -4.38 8.59 16.26
N VAL A 217 -4.03 9.50 15.34
CA VAL A 217 -4.28 10.95 15.49
C VAL A 217 -5.78 11.25 15.57
N PHE A 218 -6.60 10.46 14.90
CA PHE A 218 -8.07 10.55 14.89
C PHE A 218 -8.73 9.57 15.88
N GLY A 219 -7.94 8.97 16.78
CA GLY A 219 -8.42 7.97 17.73
C GLY A 219 -8.90 6.66 17.10
N GLN A 220 -8.51 6.39 15.85
CA GLN A 220 -8.87 5.17 15.11
C GLN A 220 -7.75 4.14 15.16
N LYS A 221 -8.09 2.85 15.07
CA LYS A 221 -7.09 1.76 15.12
C LYS A 221 -6.51 1.47 13.75
N ASN A 222 -7.36 1.48 12.72
CA ASN A 222 -7.04 1.00 11.39
C ASN A 222 -7.44 2.02 10.31
N ASN A 223 -6.88 1.88 9.10
CA ASN A 223 -7.18 2.74 7.95
C ASN A 223 -8.67 2.70 7.56
N THR A 224 -9.32 1.53 7.66
CA THR A 224 -10.75 1.37 7.36
C THR A 224 -11.64 2.22 8.28
N GLU A 225 -11.32 2.26 9.58
CA GLU A 225 -12.05 3.08 10.56
C GLU A 225 -11.83 4.58 10.28
N LEU A 226 -10.61 4.98 9.93
CA LEU A 226 -10.30 6.35 9.54
C LEU A 226 -11.09 6.78 8.29
N ILE A 227 -11.10 5.96 7.24
CA ILE A 227 -11.80 6.24 5.99
C ILE A 227 -13.32 6.30 6.20
N SER A 228 -13.85 5.64 7.23
CA SER A 228 -15.27 5.70 7.55
C SER A 228 -15.80 7.10 7.88
N HIS A 229 -14.92 8.03 8.29
CA HIS A 229 -15.26 9.43 8.57
C HIS A 229 -15.26 10.33 7.33
N ILE A 230 -14.79 9.82 6.19
CA ILE A 230 -14.59 10.55 4.93
C ILE A 230 -15.16 9.78 3.73
N LYS A 231 -16.22 9.00 3.95
CA LYS A 231 -16.90 8.18 2.93
C LYS A 231 -17.46 9.01 1.78
N ASP A 232 -17.65 10.30 1.99
CA ASP A 232 -18.06 11.28 0.99
C ASP A 232 -17.01 11.46 -0.12
N VAL A 233 -15.72 11.26 0.18
CA VAL A 233 -14.64 11.34 -0.81
C VAL A 233 -14.15 9.97 -1.24
N VAL A 234 -13.87 9.10 -0.26
CA VAL A 234 -13.16 7.85 -0.50
C VAL A 234 -13.81 6.70 0.26
N THR A 235 -13.92 5.55 -0.40
CA THR A 235 -14.41 4.32 0.22
C THR A 235 -13.51 3.14 -0.10
N ILE A 236 -13.51 2.13 0.77
CA ILE A 236 -12.84 0.86 0.50
C ILE A 236 -13.90 -0.17 0.15
N SER A 237 -13.76 -0.82 -1.00
CA SER A 237 -14.68 -1.87 -1.45
C SER A 237 -13.98 -2.88 -2.38
N GLY A 238 -14.63 -4.01 -2.63
CA GLY A 238 -14.15 -5.07 -3.50
C GLY A 238 -13.31 -6.15 -2.80
N ASP A 239 -12.97 -7.19 -3.58
CA ASP A 239 -12.10 -8.29 -3.16
C ASP A 239 -10.98 -8.50 -4.21
N PRO A 240 -9.70 -8.23 -3.88
CA PRO A 240 -9.18 -7.54 -2.68
C PRO A 240 -9.74 -6.13 -2.43
N PRO A 241 -9.64 -5.61 -1.19
CA PRO A 241 -10.12 -4.28 -0.83
C PRO A 241 -9.34 -3.17 -1.55
N LEU A 242 -10.04 -2.40 -2.38
CA LEU A 242 -9.51 -1.31 -3.18
C LEU A 242 -10.09 0.03 -2.73
N LEU A 243 -9.27 1.07 -2.82
CA LEU A 243 -9.64 2.45 -2.53
C LEU A 243 -10.34 3.07 -3.74
N LEU A 244 -11.63 3.37 -3.61
CA LEU A 244 -12.50 3.97 -4.62
C LEU A 244 -12.75 5.44 -4.33
N SER A 245 -12.66 6.28 -5.37
CA SER A 245 -13.14 7.66 -5.33
C SER A 245 -14.66 7.67 -5.47
N GLN A 246 -15.33 8.46 -4.63
CA GLN A 246 -16.77 8.72 -4.73
C GLN A 246 -17.08 9.98 -5.56
N LEU A 247 -16.05 10.78 -5.86
CA LEU A 247 -16.16 11.92 -6.77
C LEU A 247 -16.14 11.43 -8.22
N ALA A 248 -16.97 12.07 -9.06
CA ALA A 248 -17.03 11.79 -10.49
C ALA A 248 -15.67 12.07 -11.16
N GLU A 249 -15.29 11.21 -12.13
CA GLU A 249 -13.97 11.27 -12.78
C GLU A 249 -13.76 12.53 -13.63
N ASP A 250 -14.84 13.14 -14.13
CA ASP A 250 -14.83 14.32 -15.00
C ASP A 250 -15.24 15.62 -14.28
N ALA A 251 -15.53 15.54 -12.97
CA ALA A 251 -15.62 16.75 -12.19
C ALA A 251 -14.21 17.31 -12.12
N GLU A 252 -13.94 18.42 -12.81
CA GLU A 252 -12.76 19.24 -12.53
C GLU A 252 -12.91 19.74 -11.09
N VAL A 253 -12.47 18.91 -10.12
CA VAL A 253 -12.37 19.26 -8.71
C VAL A 253 -11.14 20.16 -8.51
N ASP A 254 -10.97 21.12 -9.40
CA ASP A 254 -9.93 22.14 -9.30
C ASP A 254 -10.27 23.16 -8.21
N SER A 255 -11.53 23.19 -7.74
CA SER A 255 -11.93 23.92 -6.53
C SER A 255 -11.90 23.03 -5.29
N ALA A 256 -11.12 23.46 -4.30
CA ALA A 256 -11.12 22.95 -2.93
C ALA A 256 -12.49 23.00 -2.22
N ASP A 257 -13.41 23.81 -2.76
CA ASP A 257 -14.66 24.20 -2.13
C ASP A 257 -15.57 23.00 -1.85
N ILE A 258 -15.56 21.98 -2.72
CA ILE A 258 -16.35 20.77 -2.49
C ILE A 258 -15.92 20.02 -1.22
N PHE A 259 -14.62 20.00 -0.91
CA PHE A 259 -14.11 19.34 0.29
C PHE A 259 -14.46 20.12 1.56
N VAL A 260 -14.54 21.45 1.46
CA VAL A 260 -15.04 22.31 2.53
C VAL A 260 -16.53 22.00 2.78
N LYS A 261 -17.34 21.93 1.72
CA LYS A 261 -18.76 21.58 1.80
C LYS A 261 -18.99 20.21 2.44
N PHE A 262 -18.26 19.19 2.01
CA PHE A 262 -18.33 17.86 2.64
C PHE A 262 -17.90 17.87 4.11
N SER A 263 -16.85 18.63 4.45
CA SER A 263 -16.37 18.72 5.83
C SER A 263 -17.39 19.43 6.74
N GLU A 264 -18.04 20.48 6.24
CA GLU A 264 -19.09 21.18 6.99
C GLU A 264 -20.36 20.33 7.15
N GLU A 265 -20.80 19.61 6.12
CA GLU A 265 -21.94 18.67 6.25
C GLU A 265 -21.62 17.59 7.28
N ALA A 266 -20.43 16.98 7.21
CA ALA A 266 -20.00 15.99 8.18
C ALA A 266 -19.93 16.56 9.62
N ARG A 267 -19.53 17.83 9.78
CA ARG A 267 -19.52 18.51 11.09
C ARG A 267 -20.93 18.73 11.62
N ARG A 268 -21.87 19.21 10.79
CA ARG A 268 -23.27 19.40 11.16
C ARG A 268 -23.94 18.07 11.52
N ASP A 269 -23.67 17.02 10.75
CA ASP A 269 -24.10 15.65 11.02
C ASP A 269 -23.64 15.16 12.39
N ARG A 270 -22.34 15.35 12.71
CA ARG A 270 -21.80 14.98 14.02
C ARG A 270 -22.45 15.79 15.14
N LYS A 271 -22.64 17.10 14.96
CA LYS A 271 -23.32 17.94 15.95
C LYS A 271 -24.75 17.46 16.20
N ARG A 272 -25.52 17.13 15.15
CA ARG A 272 -26.87 16.56 15.26
C ARG A 272 -26.88 15.24 16.02
N ARG A 273 -25.91 14.35 15.79
CA ARG A 273 -25.77 13.07 16.52
C ARG A 273 -25.41 13.30 18.00
N GLN A 274 -24.52 14.25 18.29
CA GLN A 274 -24.17 14.63 19.66
C GLN A 274 -25.37 15.18 20.42
N GLU A 275 -26.16 16.07 19.80
CA GLU A 275 -27.37 16.64 20.39
C GLU A 275 -28.47 15.57 20.62
N ALA A 276 -28.48 14.51 19.81
CA ALA A 276 -29.34 13.34 20.00
C ALA A 276 -28.83 12.36 21.07
N GLY A 277 -27.67 12.62 21.69
CA GLY A 277 -27.07 11.79 22.74
C GLY A 277 -26.26 10.59 22.24
N ASP A 278 -25.90 10.54 20.95
CA ASP A 278 -24.99 9.52 20.42
C ASP A 278 -23.54 9.90 20.72
N GLU A 279 -23.01 9.38 21.83
CA GLU A 279 -21.63 9.63 22.28
C GLU A 279 -20.57 9.13 21.28
N THR A 280 -20.92 8.20 20.37
CA THR A 280 -19.99 7.64 19.37
C THR A 280 -19.60 8.66 18.29
N SER A 281 -20.35 9.75 18.18
CA SER A 281 -20.10 10.85 17.24
C SER A 281 -19.02 11.83 17.70
N THR A 282 -18.47 11.67 18.91
CA THR A 282 -17.37 12.48 19.43
C THR A 282 -16.04 11.97 18.89
N LEU A 283 -15.38 12.77 18.05
CA LEU A 283 -14.07 12.42 17.51
C LEU A 283 -12.95 12.74 18.51
N LYS A 284 -12.10 11.76 18.78
CA LYS A 284 -10.86 11.98 19.51
C LYS A 284 -9.81 12.49 18.54
N TYR A 285 -9.25 13.67 18.81
CA TYR A 285 -8.18 14.22 18.01
C TYR A 285 -6.98 14.57 18.88
N THR A 286 -5.84 13.98 18.55
CA THR A 286 -4.56 14.30 19.17
C THR A 286 -3.73 15.03 18.14
N ALA A 287 -3.55 16.34 18.32
CA ALA A 287 -2.73 17.13 17.40
C ALA A 287 -1.35 16.48 17.21
N PRO A 288 -0.91 16.28 15.95
CA PRO A 288 0.39 15.67 15.71
C PRO A 288 1.47 16.56 16.33
N ALA A 289 2.33 15.97 17.16
CA ALA A 289 3.50 16.67 17.68
C ALA A 289 4.33 17.16 16.48
N THR A 290 4.51 18.46 16.36
CA THR A 290 5.41 19.02 15.35
C THR A 290 6.81 18.49 15.65
N ALA A 291 7.36 17.67 14.75
CA ALA A 291 8.69 17.06 14.89
C ALA A 291 9.86 18.08 14.85
N ASN A 292 9.60 19.37 15.10
CA ASN A 292 10.56 20.47 15.00
C ASN A 292 10.76 21.26 16.30
N THR A 293 10.29 20.79 17.45
CA THR A 293 10.87 21.29 18.72
C THR A 293 12.19 20.57 18.96
N PRO A 294 13.34 21.28 18.97
CA PRO A 294 14.58 20.69 19.45
C PRO A 294 14.34 20.13 20.85
N PRO A 295 14.94 18.98 21.22
CA PRO A 295 14.93 18.56 22.61
C PRO A 295 15.45 19.71 23.48
N PRO A 296 14.88 19.96 24.67
CA PRO A 296 15.36 21.02 25.55
C PRO A 296 16.87 20.86 25.72
N PRO A 297 17.67 21.95 25.63
CA PRO A 297 19.11 21.87 25.75
C PRO A 297 19.43 21.15 27.05
N ARG A 298 20.08 20.00 26.93
CA ARG A 298 20.59 19.24 28.06
C ARG A 298 21.43 20.23 28.89
N PRO A 299 21.17 20.38 30.21
CA PRO A 299 21.87 21.38 31.01
C PRO A 299 23.37 21.21 30.83
N ALA A 300 24.04 22.30 30.47
CA ALA A 300 25.46 22.33 30.21
C ALA A 300 26.20 21.74 31.43
N ALA A 301 26.90 20.63 31.22
CA ALA A 301 27.81 20.12 32.23
C ALA A 301 28.88 21.19 32.47
N THR A 302 28.93 21.70 33.70
CA THR A 302 29.96 22.62 34.18
C THR A 302 31.35 22.00 33.94
N PRO A 303 32.30 22.73 33.34
CA PRO A 303 33.63 22.20 33.09
C PRO A 303 34.47 22.36 34.35
N ASN A 304 34.31 21.47 35.33
CA ASN A 304 35.35 21.27 36.33
C ASN A 304 35.20 19.94 37.08
N ALA A 305 35.81 18.88 36.55
CA ALA A 305 36.28 17.74 37.34
C ALA A 305 37.35 17.01 36.50
N GLY A 306 38.53 16.85 37.08
CA GLY A 306 39.74 16.39 36.41
C GLY A 306 39.61 15.02 35.73
N TRP A 307 40.33 14.90 34.62
CA TRP A 307 40.65 13.61 34.01
C TRP A 307 41.41 12.74 35.01
N GLN A 308 40.78 11.67 35.47
CA GLN A 308 41.49 10.49 35.98
C GLN A 308 41.42 9.39 34.92
N PRO A 309 42.55 8.88 34.42
CA PRO A 309 42.53 7.75 33.51
C PRO A 309 42.10 6.48 34.26
N ALA A 310 41.13 5.75 33.70
CA ALA A 310 40.70 4.45 34.20
C ALA A 310 41.84 3.40 34.08
N PRO A 311 41.97 2.47 35.03
CA PRO A 311 43.00 1.44 34.98
C PRO A 311 42.73 0.45 33.84
N ARG A 312 43.75 0.25 32.99
CA ARG A 312 43.76 -0.80 31.96
C ARG A 312 43.99 -2.17 32.63
N ASN A 313 42.95 -2.99 32.66
CA ASN A 313 43.09 -4.42 32.96
C ASN A 313 43.36 -5.19 31.66
N PRO A 314 44.48 -5.91 31.51
CA PRO A 314 44.76 -6.69 30.31
C PRO A 314 44.22 -8.12 30.46
N THR A 315 43.05 -8.39 29.87
CA THR A 315 42.62 -9.78 29.62
C THR A 315 42.94 -10.17 28.18
N PRO A 316 43.70 -11.26 27.93
CA PRO A 316 44.00 -11.72 26.57
C PRO A 316 42.74 -12.24 25.87
N ARG A 317 42.47 -11.75 24.66
CA ARG A 317 41.47 -12.33 23.77
C ARG A 317 42.03 -13.61 23.12
N PRO A 318 41.28 -14.72 23.05
CA PRO A 318 41.71 -15.90 22.31
C PRO A 318 41.67 -15.66 20.79
N PRO A 319 42.56 -16.29 20.01
CA PRO A 319 42.67 -16.07 18.57
C PRO A 319 41.49 -16.72 17.81
N MET A 320 40.94 -15.98 16.84
CA MET A 320 39.97 -16.51 15.89
C MET A 320 40.64 -17.52 14.94
N PRO A 321 40.06 -18.71 14.71
CA PRO A 321 40.58 -19.64 13.72
C PRO A 321 40.25 -19.15 12.30
N MET A 322 41.29 -19.02 11.47
CA MET A 322 41.17 -18.88 10.02
C MET A 322 40.49 -20.12 9.45
N GLY A 323 39.24 -19.94 9.00
CA GLY A 323 38.49 -20.92 8.22
C GLY A 323 38.89 -20.88 6.75
N LYS A 324 39.35 -22.02 6.26
CA LYS A 324 39.77 -22.34 4.88
C LYS A 324 38.75 -21.93 3.81
N GLY A 325 39.30 -21.62 2.64
CA GLY A 325 38.55 -21.32 1.42
C GLY A 325 37.65 -22.47 0.96
N TRP A 326 36.57 -22.07 0.30
CA TRP A 326 35.68 -22.94 -0.46
C TRP A 326 36.16 -22.97 -1.91
N GLN A 327 36.50 -24.16 -2.38
CA GLN A 327 36.91 -24.48 -3.75
C GLN A 327 36.19 -25.77 -4.15
N GLY A 328 35.56 -25.77 -5.33
CA GLY A 328 34.78 -26.88 -5.91
C GLY A 328 33.28 -26.74 -5.65
N ASP A 329 32.35 -26.97 -6.58
CA ASP A 329 32.44 -27.80 -7.78
C ASP A 329 31.37 -27.37 -8.81
N GLY A 330 31.68 -27.57 -10.08
CA GLY A 330 30.79 -27.27 -11.21
C GLY A 330 29.71 -28.32 -11.36
N GLY A 331 28.50 -28.03 -10.88
CA GLY A 331 27.30 -28.79 -11.18
C GLY A 331 26.45 -28.09 -12.24
N LYS A 332 26.43 -28.60 -13.47
CA LYS A 332 25.45 -28.24 -14.49
C LYS A 332 24.10 -28.82 -14.09
N GLY A 333 23.30 -28.08 -13.32
CA GLY A 333 21.91 -28.38 -13.03
C GLY A 333 21.00 -27.40 -13.76
N LEU A 334 20.18 -27.89 -14.67
CA LEU A 334 19.13 -27.11 -15.32
C LEU A 334 18.03 -26.83 -14.30
N ASP A 335 18.04 -25.64 -13.70
CA ASP A 335 16.97 -25.15 -12.85
C ASP A 335 15.74 -24.78 -13.69
N PHE A 336 14.71 -25.62 -13.63
CA PHE A 336 13.42 -25.34 -14.24
C PHE A 336 12.58 -24.40 -13.33
N CYS A 337 12.25 -23.23 -13.89
CA CYS A 337 11.41 -22.17 -13.34
C CYS A 337 9.96 -22.62 -13.11
N SER A 338 9.38 -22.33 -11.94
CA SER A 338 8.02 -22.75 -11.53
C SER A 338 6.99 -21.60 -11.46
N CYS A 339 7.28 -20.43 -12.04
CA CYS A 339 6.39 -19.26 -11.94
C CYS A 339 5.43 -19.05 -13.13
N CYS A 340 5.35 -20.00 -14.08
CA CYS A 340 4.58 -19.84 -15.31
C CYS A 340 3.84 -21.15 -15.64
N LYS A 341 2.54 -21.16 -16.04
CA LYS A 341 1.89 -22.34 -16.72
C LYS A 341 2.43 -22.61 -18.12
N SER A 342 3.68 -22.26 -18.30
CA SER A 342 4.34 -22.20 -19.56
C SER A 342 5.79 -22.48 -19.26
N SER A 343 6.12 -23.73 -18.92
CA SER A 343 7.39 -24.27 -19.41
C SER A 343 7.27 -24.26 -20.92
N VAL A 344 7.60 -23.11 -21.50
CA VAL A 344 7.77 -22.93 -22.92
C VAL A 344 9.22 -23.25 -23.17
N ILE A 345 9.46 -24.40 -23.78
CA ILE A 345 10.78 -24.70 -24.27
C ILE A 345 10.81 -24.11 -25.67
N ALA A 346 11.61 -23.06 -25.83
CA ALA A 346 11.84 -22.40 -27.10
C ALA A 346 13.26 -22.76 -27.57
N TYR A 347 13.34 -23.34 -28.76
CA TYR A 347 14.62 -23.74 -29.37
C TYR A 347 15.03 -22.67 -30.37
N LYS A 348 16.32 -22.29 -30.32
CA LYS A 348 16.98 -21.45 -31.30
C LYS A 348 18.23 -22.19 -31.72
N HIS A 349 18.25 -22.69 -32.95
CA HIS A 349 19.40 -23.42 -33.48
C HIS A 349 20.53 -22.48 -33.93
#